data_AF-A0A3R6YA10-F1
#
_entry.id   AF-A0A3R6YA10-F1
#
_cell.length_a   1.000
_cell.length_b   1.000
_cell.length_c   1.000
_cell.angle_alpha   90.00
_cell.angle_beta   90.00
_cell.angle_gamma   90.00
#
_symmetry.space_group_name_H-M   'P 1'
#
loop_
_entity.id
_entity.type
_entity.pdbx_description
1 polymer ?
#
loop_
_entity_poly.entity_id
_entity_poly.type
_entity_poly.pdbx_seq_one_letter_code
_entity_poly.pdbx_strand_id
1 'polypeptide(L)'
;MIEQKFGPRRCRDTRKPLEKQCPDVVFYRCPECGALYPVTGGTNLEEKEILCCGKKAERLVPGEADSVRDVMDITYQITGGYNDNAVRVSWKMKPYGRHPEWIYLKTFTGGYLKYVMEGKHSPMVFALADTDAFCYCDEDPCLECVFRCKRGFIIYVYDRQTGLVAVPLDKMNAQWQSGANKM
;
A
#
# COMPACT_ATOMS: atom_id res chain seq x y z
N MET A 1 14.25 10.87 -32.49
CA MET A 1 13.66 10.21 -31.32
C MET A 1 14.78 9.97 -30.32
N ILE A 2 14.71 10.56 -29.12
CA ILE A 2 15.63 10.19 -28.05
C ILE A 2 15.22 8.77 -27.62
N GLU A 3 16.13 7.81 -27.76
CA GLU A 3 15.89 6.45 -27.29
C GLU A 3 15.73 6.48 -25.77
N GLN A 4 14.53 6.15 -25.28
CA GLN A 4 14.30 6.05 -23.84
C GLN A 4 15.09 4.87 -23.30
N LYS A 5 16.15 5.15 -22.53
CA LYS A 5 16.90 4.11 -21.82
C LYS A 5 16.08 3.65 -20.61
N PHE A 6 15.52 2.46 -20.71
CA PHE A 6 14.78 1.83 -19.63
C PHE A 6 15.73 1.14 -18.64
N GLY A 7 15.54 1.43 -17.36
CA GLY A 7 16.28 0.82 -16.25
C GLY A 7 15.75 -0.57 -15.88
N PRO A 8 16.48 -1.33 -15.06
CA PRO A 8 16.12 -2.70 -14.70
C PRO A 8 14.85 -2.82 -13.86
N ARG A 9 14.40 -1.73 -13.22
CA ARG A 9 13.17 -1.69 -12.40
C ARG A 9 11.91 -1.35 -13.22
N ARG A 10 12.06 -1.05 -14.52
CA ARG A 10 10.97 -0.64 -15.41
C ARG A 10 9.98 -1.78 -15.66
N CYS A 11 8.70 -1.50 -15.49
CA CYS A 11 7.64 -2.36 -16.02
C CYS A 11 7.65 -2.38 -17.55
N ARG A 12 7.64 -3.58 -18.14
CA ARG A 12 7.59 -3.78 -19.60
C ARG A 12 6.18 -4.13 -20.12
N ASP A 13 5.20 -4.25 -19.22
CA ASP A 13 3.84 -4.60 -19.59
C ASP A 13 3.18 -3.44 -20.36
N THR A 14 2.48 -3.77 -21.44
CA THR A 14 1.79 -2.78 -22.29
C THR A 14 0.40 -2.40 -21.76
N ARG A 15 -0.13 -3.18 -20.82
CA ARG A 15 -1.45 -2.99 -20.22
C ARG A 15 -1.35 -3.10 -18.71
N LYS A 16 -2.20 -2.34 -18.02
CA LYS A 16 -2.30 -2.41 -16.57
C LYS A 16 -2.72 -3.82 -16.16
N PRO A 17 -2.05 -4.45 -15.17
CA PRO A 17 -2.48 -5.71 -14.60
C PRO A 17 -3.91 -5.65 -14.07
N LEU A 18 -4.57 -6.80 -14.08
CA LEU A 18 -5.90 -6.91 -13.49
C LEU A 18 -5.77 -6.86 -11.96
N GLU A 19 -6.72 -6.18 -11.31
CA GLU A 19 -6.76 -6.03 -9.86
C GLU A 19 -6.80 -7.39 -9.11
N LYS A 20 -7.45 -8.39 -9.71
CA LYS A 20 -7.58 -9.74 -9.15
C LYS A 20 -6.40 -10.67 -9.47
N GLN A 21 -5.35 -10.18 -10.14
CA GLN A 21 -4.20 -11.00 -10.51
C GLN A 21 -3.42 -11.46 -9.27
N CYS A 22 -3.25 -10.58 -8.28
CA CYS A 22 -2.67 -10.94 -6.99
C CYS A 22 -3.78 -11.42 -6.04
N PRO A 23 -3.61 -12.56 -5.36
CA PRO A 23 -4.51 -12.99 -4.30
C PRO A 23 -4.66 -11.92 -3.22
N ASP A 24 -5.83 -11.89 -2.58
CA ASP A 24 -6.04 -11.06 -1.39
C ASP A 24 -5.20 -11.56 -0.20
N VAL A 25 -5.03 -10.68 0.78
CA VAL A 25 -4.29 -10.93 2.01
C VAL A 25 -5.21 -10.75 3.21
N VAL A 26 -5.19 -11.71 4.14
CA VAL A 26 -5.84 -11.62 5.44
C VAL A 26 -4.76 -11.71 6.51
N PHE A 27 -4.85 -10.89 7.54
CA PHE A 27 -3.86 -10.85 8.61
C PHE A 27 -4.41 -11.50 9.87
N TYR A 28 -3.62 -12.38 10.47
CA TYR A 28 -3.86 -12.89 11.81
C TYR A 28 -2.72 -12.46 12.72
N ARG A 29 -3.02 -12.25 14.00
CA ARG A 29 -2.03 -11.85 14.99
C ARG A 29 -2.18 -12.66 16.26
N CYS A 30 -1.07 -13.19 16.77
CA CYS A 30 -1.06 -13.83 18.08
C CYS A 30 -1.29 -12.77 19.17
N PRO A 31 -2.30 -12.91 20.05
CA PRO A 31 -2.54 -11.95 21.12
C PRO A 31 -1.42 -11.96 22.18
N GLU A 32 -0.74 -13.09 22.36
CA GLU A 32 0.32 -13.28 23.36
C GLU A 32 1.66 -12.69 22.92
N CYS A 33 2.21 -13.18 21.81
CA CYS A 33 3.56 -12.80 21.36
C CYS A 33 3.57 -11.73 20.26
N GLY A 34 2.41 -11.35 19.73
CA GLY A 34 2.31 -10.35 18.66
C GLY A 34 2.72 -10.84 17.27
N ALA A 35 3.05 -12.13 17.10
CA ALA A 35 3.42 -12.70 15.81
C ALA A 35 2.34 -12.41 14.75
N LEU A 36 2.76 -11.90 13.59
CA LEU A 36 1.91 -11.56 12.46
C LEU A 36 1.94 -12.68 11.42
N TYR A 37 0.76 -13.05 10.92
CA TYR A 37 0.57 -14.04 9.88
C TYR A 37 -0.23 -13.43 8.72
N PRO A 38 0.44 -12.91 7.67
CA PRO A 38 -0.19 -12.57 6.41
C PRO A 38 -0.51 -13.87 5.66
N VAL A 39 -1.78 -14.13 5.39
CA VAL A 39 -2.25 -15.30 4.66
C VAL A 39 -2.71 -14.87 3.28
N THR A 40 -2.14 -15.48 2.24
CA THR A 40 -2.45 -15.20 0.83
C THR A 40 -2.75 -16.49 0.08
N GLY A 41 -3.66 -16.43 -0.89
CA GLY A 41 -4.00 -17.57 -1.75
C GLY A 41 -4.78 -18.71 -1.05
N GLY A 42 -5.28 -19.65 -1.84
CA GLY A 42 -6.13 -20.74 -1.36
C GLY A 42 -7.59 -20.33 -1.14
N THR A 43 -8.39 -21.24 -0.56
CA THR A 43 -9.82 -21.02 -0.25
C THR A 43 -10.02 -20.61 1.20
N ASN A 44 -11.08 -19.83 1.46
CA ASN A 44 -11.54 -19.37 2.78
C ASN A 44 -10.44 -18.73 3.63
N LEU A 45 -9.81 -17.66 3.11
CA LEU A 45 -8.75 -16.90 3.78
C LEU A 45 -9.17 -16.37 5.17
N GLU A 46 -10.45 -16.04 5.33
CA GLU A 46 -11.01 -15.42 6.54
C GLU A 46 -11.35 -16.42 7.66
N GLU A 47 -11.35 -17.71 7.36
CA GLU A 47 -11.75 -18.78 8.28
C GLU A 47 -10.57 -19.70 8.65
N LYS A 48 -9.34 -19.21 8.47
CA LYS A 48 -8.14 -20.00 8.78
C LYS A 48 -7.93 -20.05 10.28
N GLU A 49 -7.62 -21.25 10.78
CA GLU A 49 -7.20 -21.45 12.15
C GLU A 49 -5.68 -21.48 12.23
N ILE A 50 -5.08 -20.45 12.84
CA ILE A 50 -3.64 -20.37 13.09
C ILE A 50 -3.41 -20.49 14.58
N LEU A 51 -2.58 -21.46 14.99
CA LEU A 51 -2.23 -21.68 16.39
C LEU A 51 -0.85 -21.09 16.70
N CYS A 52 -0.77 -20.28 17.74
CA CYS A 52 0.48 -19.70 18.25
C CYS A 52 0.40 -19.54 19.78
N CYS A 53 1.49 -19.83 20.49
CA CYS A 53 1.51 -19.78 21.96
C CYS A 53 0.39 -20.60 22.64
N GLY A 54 -0.05 -21.70 22.01
CA GLY A 54 -1.14 -22.54 22.51
C GLY A 54 -2.55 -21.94 22.38
N LYS A 55 -2.71 -20.78 21.72
CA LYS A 55 -3.98 -20.11 21.47
C LYS A 55 -4.22 -19.89 19.98
N LYS A 56 -5.48 -19.68 19.58
CA LYS A 56 -5.81 -19.24 18.21
C LYS A 56 -5.36 -17.79 18.02
N ALA A 57 -4.71 -17.51 16.90
CA ALA A 57 -4.39 -16.15 16.49
C ALA A 57 -5.69 -15.42 16.11
N GLU A 58 -5.74 -14.12 16.40
CA GLU A 58 -6.90 -13.28 16.14
C GLU A 58 -6.84 -12.73 14.71
N ARG A 59 -7.94 -12.80 13.97
CA ARG A 59 -8.04 -12.17 12.66
C ARG A 59 -8.13 -10.66 12.82
N LEU A 60 -7.25 -9.94 12.14
CA LEU A 60 -7.31 -8.49 12.05
C LEU A 60 -8.23 -8.09 10.90
N VAL A 61 -9.38 -7.51 11.24
CA VAL A 61 -10.33 -6.99 10.25
C VAL A 61 -9.95 -5.54 9.92
N PRO A 62 -9.68 -5.21 8.64
CA PRO A 62 -9.32 -3.86 8.27
C PRO A 62 -10.53 -2.92 8.39
N GLY A 63 -10.36 -1.82 9.12
CA GLY A 63 -11.28 -0.69 9.09
C GLY A 63 -10.98 0.29 7.95
N GLU A 64 -11.97 1.11 7.63
CA GLU A 64 -11.83 2.20 6.65
C GLU A 64 -10.98 3.33 7.24
N ALA A 65 -10.05 3.87 6.45
CA ALA A 65 -9.14 4.93 6.89
C ALA A 65 -9.86 6.18 7.45
N ASP A 66 -11.00 6.54 6.85
CA ASP A 66 -11.79 7.69 7.27
C ASP A 66 -12.41 7.51 8.65
N SER A 67 -12.68 6.27 9.07
CA SER A 67 -13.28 5.96 10.37
C SER A 67 -12.34 6.21 11.54
N VAL A 68 -11.01 6.22 11.30
CA VAL A 68 -10.00 6.40 12.34
C VAL A 68 -9.16 7.66 12.15
N ARG A 69 -9.47 8.49 11.15
CA ARG A 69 -8.65 9.63 10.72
C ARG A 69 -8.28 10.59 11.86
N ASP A 70 -9.17 10.77 12.83
CA ASP A 70 -8.92 11.64 13.98
C ASP A 70 -7.79 11.18 14.89
N VAL A 71 -7.49 9.87 14.89
CA VAL A 71 -6.48 9.21 15.73
C VAL A 71 -5.29 8.74 14.89
N MET A 72 -5.54 8.24 13.68
CA MET A 72 -4.54 7.75 12.74
C MET A 72 -4.90 8.21 11.32
N ASP A 73 -4.26 9.30 10.88
CA ASP A 73 -4.40 9.87 9.54
C ASP A 73 -3.30 9.29 8.63
N ILE A 74 -3.71 8.46 7.67
CA ILE A 74 -2.81 7.82 6.70
C ILE A 74 -2.99 8.47 5.33
N THR A 75 -1.88 8.91 4.75
CA THR A 75 -1.84 9.46 3.40
C THR A 75 -0.75 8.76 2.58
N TYR A 76 -0.85 8.86 1.25
CA TYR A 76 0.16 8.30 0.36
C TYR A 76 0.45 9.25 -0.80
N GLN A 77 1.61 9.07 -1.40
CA GLN A 77 1.99 9.65 -2.69
C GLN A 77 2.68 8.57 -3.54
N ILE A 78 2.38 8.53 -4.83
CA ILE A 78 3.16 7.75 -5.80
C ILE A 78 4.19 8.71 -6.38
N THR A 79 5.46 8.38 -6.24
CA THR A 79 6.59 9.21 -6.69
C THR A 79 7.47 8.45 -7.65
N GLY A 80 8.30 9.17 -8.39
CA GLY A 80 9.19 8.63 -9.39
C GLY A 80 8.49 8.25 -10.69
N GLY A 81 9.30 7.79 -11.65
CA GLY A 81 8.92 7.74 -13.04
C GLY A 81 8.74 6.35 -13.63
N TYR A 82 8.97 6.25 -14.94
CA TYR A 82 8.98 5.00 -15.68
C TYR A 82 9.98 4.01 -15.10
N ASN A 83 11.17 4.48 -14.76
CA ASN A 83 12.28 3.63 -14.36
C ASN A 83 12.32 3.30 -12.87
N ASP A 84 11.63 4.07 -12.02
CA ASP A 84 11.75 3.98 -10.58
C ASP A 84 10.65 4.68 -9.81
N ASN A 85 9.42 4.16 -9.94
CA ASN A 85 8.35 4.62 -9.07
C ASN A 85 8.32 3.89 -7.71
N ALA A 86 7.76 4.59 -6.73
CA ALA A 86 7.63 4.15 -5.36
C ALA A 86 6.31 4.64 -4.76
N VAL A 87 5.85 3.98 -3.69
CA VAL A 87 4.76 4.46 -2.84
C VAL A 87 5.36 5.01 -1.56
N ARG A 88 5.12 6.30 -1.29
CA ARG A 88 5.43 6.95 -0.01
C ARG A 88 4.18 6.92 0.86
N VAL A 89 4.23 6.23 1.98
CA VAL A 89 3.15 6.19 2.97
C VAL A 89 3.52 7.12 4.12
N SER A 90 2.66 8.10 4.39
CA SER A 90 2.84 9.07 5.46
C SER A 90 1.75 8.87 6.51
N TRP A 91 2.09 9.06 7.78
CA TRP A 91 1.14 8.97 8.89
C TRP A 91 1.25 10.16 9.83
N LYS A 92 0.13 10.51 10.44
CA LYS A 92 0.04 11.35 11.65
C LYS A 92 -0.83 10.62 12.66
N MET A 93 -0.34 10.48 13.88
CA MET A 93 -1.04 9.73 14.93
C MET A 93 -1.16 10.54 16.21
N LYS A 94 -2.25 10.30 16.95
CA LYS A 94 -2.47 10.84 18.30
C LYS A 94 -2.32 9.73 19.35
N PRO A 95 -1.66 10.01 20.49
CA PRO A 95 -0.88 11.21 20.79
C PRO A 95 0.37 11.33 19.89
N TYR A 96 0.95 12.53 19.82
CA TYR A 96 2.16 12.78 19.03
C TYR A 96 3.31 11.85 19.45
N GLY A 97 4.11 11.39 18.49
CA GLY A 97 5.20 10.44 18.71
C GLY A 97 4.80 8.97 18.54
N ARG A 98 3.49 8.65 18.54
CA ARG A 98 3.00 7.31 18.18
C ARG A 98 3.25 7.01 16.70
N HIS A 99 3.52 5.74 16.40
CA HIS A 99 3.74 5.25 15.04
C HIS A 99 3.07 3.89 14.86
N PRO A 100 2.75 3.49 13.60
CA PRO A 100 2.30 2.13 13.33
C PRO A 100 3.34 1.10 13.78
N GLU A 101 2.94 -0.13 14.01
CA GLU A 101 3.91 -1.21 14.23
C GLU A 101 4.48 -1.71 12.90
N TRP A 102 3.63 -1.78 11.88
CA TRP A 102 3.99 -2.23 10.55
C TRP A 102 3.05 -1.66 9.50
N ILE A 103 3.55 -1.64 8.27
CA ILE A 103 2.84 -1.25 7.07
C ILE A 103 3.03 -2.37 6.04
N TYR A 104 1.94 -2.83 5.46
CA TYR A 104 1.94 -3.80 4.37
C TYR A 104 1.40 -3.15 3.09
N LEU A 105 2.13 -3.23 1.99
CA LEU A 105 1.64 -2.77 0.68
C LEU A 105 1.31 -3.98 -0.18
N LYS A 106 0.03 -4.23 -0.46
CA LYS A 106 -0.43 -5.19 -1.47
C LYS A 106 -0.28 -4.57 -2.86
N THR A 107 0.24 -5.33 -3.82
CA THR A 107 0.53 -4.89 -5.18
C THR A 107 -0.07 -5.84 -6.25
N PHE A 108 0.35 -5.73 -7.51
CA PHE A 108 -0.09 -6.63 -8.59
C PHE A 108 0.58 -8.00 -8.53
N THR A 109 1.74 -8.09 -7.88
CA THR A 109 2.53 -9.33 -7.85
C THR A 109 2.65 -9.97 -6.46
N GLY A 110 2.28 -9.25 -5.40
CA GLY A 110 2.35 -9.78 -4.03
C GLY A 110 2.14 -8.68 -3.00
N GLY A 111 3.06 -8.60 -2.04
CA GLY A 111 3.11 -7.45 -1.16
C GLY A 111 4.39 -7.32 -0.36
N TYR A 112 4.57 -6.13 0.19
CA TYR A 112 5.75 -5.74 0.94
C TYR A 112 5.36 -5.51 2.40
N LEU A 113 5.98 -6.22 3.33
CA LEU A 113 5.85 -5.94 4.76
C LEU A 113 7.05 -5.11 5.22
N LYS A 114 6.78 -3.98 5.90
CA LYS A 114 7.81 -3.21 6.61
C LYS A 114 7.37 -2.95 8.04
N TYR A 115 8.20 -3.36 8.98
CA TYR A 115 8.08 -2.94 10.38
C TYR A 115 8.53 -1.49 10.52
N VAL A 116 7.82 -0.72 11.33
CA VAL A 116 8.18 0.65 11.65
C VAL A 116 8.89 0.62 13.00
N MET A 117 10.21 0.74 12.93
CA MET A 117 11.07 0.73 14.12
C MET A 117 10.80 1.97 14.98
N GLU A 118 11.06 1.85 16.28
CA GLU A 118 11.03 3.00 17.18
C GLU A 118 11.95 4.13 16.66
N GLY A 119 11.47 5.37 16.72
CA GLY A 119 12.17 6.54 16.17
C GLY A 119 12.07 6.70 14.64
N LYS A 120 11.49 5.74 13.90
CA LYS A 120 11.24 5.93 12.46
C LYS A 120 10.13 6.94 12.25
N HIS A 121 10.48 8.12 11.75
CA HIS A 121 9.51 9.12 11.34
C HIS A 121 8.92 8.83 9.97
N SER A 122 7.66 9.27 9.79
CA SER A 122 6.96 9.35 8.52
C SER A 122 7.79 10.16 7.51
N PRO A 123 7.88 9.74 6.22
CA PRO A 123 7.18 8.61 5.60
C PRO A 123 7.96 7.29 5.56
N MET A 124 7.26 6.20 5.22
CA MET A 124 7.81 4.91 4.81
C MET A 124 7.72 4.78 3.27
N VAL A 125 8.79 4.34 2.63
CA VAL A 125 8.87 4.25 1.15
C VAL A 125 8.90 2.78 0.72
N PHE A 126 8.07 2.41 -0.25
CA PHE A 126 8.05 1.11 -0.91
C PHE A 126 8.48 1.28 -2.37
N ALA A 127 9.66 0.78 -2.72
CA ALA A 127 10.14 0.79 -4.09
C ALA A 127 9.37 -0.27 -4.91
N LEU A 128 8.99 0.08 -6.13
CA LEU A 128 8.29 -0.80 -7.05
C LEU A 128 9.23 -1.22 -8.18
N ALA A 129 9.07 -2.44 -8.67
CA ALA A 129 9.83 -2.99 -9.79
C ALA A 129 8.92 -3.88 -10.65
N ASP A 130 9.39 -4.24 -11.84
CA ASP A 130 8.70 -5.12 -12.77
C ASP A 130 7.23 -4.72 -12.97
N THR A 131 6.29 -5.67 -12.97
CA THR A 131 4.86 -5.43 -13.10
C THR A 131 4.31 -4.43 -12.06
N ASP A 132 4.85 -4.41 -10.84
CA ASP A 132 4.42 -3.45 -9.82
C ASP A 132 4.84 -2.01 -10.14
N ALA A 133 5.87 -1.82 -10.96
CA ALA A 133 6.30 -0.50 -11.44
C ALA A 133 5.44 0.03 -12.61
N PHE A 134 4.32 -0.60 -12.95
CA PHE A 134 3.46 -0.18 -14.05
C PHE A 134 3.01 1.29 -13.93
N CYS A 135 3.22 2.09 -14.98
CA CYS A 135 2.77 3.48 -15.07
C CYS A 135 2.71 3.95 -16.53
N TYR A 136 1.74 4.82 -16.82
CA TYR A 136 1.50 5.41 -18.15
C TYR A 136 2.25 6.72 -18.41
N CYS A 137 2.85 7.31 -17.39
CA CYS A 137 3.51 8.62 -17.46
C CYS A 137 4.70 8.68 -16.49
N ASP A 138 5.52 9.72 -16.65
CA ASP A 138 6.72 10.00 -15.85
C ASP A 138 6.51 11.12 -14.82
N GLU A 139 5.25 11.47 -14.54
CA GLU A 139 4.89 12.54 -13.60
C GLU A 139 5.36 12.21 -12.18
N ASP A 140 6.10 13.13 -11.56
CA ASP A 140 6.60 13.00 -10.19
C ASP A 140 6.32 14.28 -9.38
N PRO A 141 5.43 14.23 -8.36
CA PRO A 141 4.61 13.08 -7.98
C PRO A 141 3.53 12.79 -9.03
N CYS A 142 3.05 11.54 -9.04
CA CYS A 142 1.93 11.13 -9.86
C CYS A 142 0.72 12.05 -9.64
N LEU A 143 0.10 12.51 -10.73
CA LEU A 143 -1.05 13.41 -10.70
C LEU A 143 -2.36 12.77 -10.20
N GLU A 144 -2.36 11.45 -9.93
CA GLU A 144 -3.57 10.69 -9.59
C GLU A 144 -4.67 10.87 -10.66
N CYS A 145 -4.25 10.77 -11.93
CA CYS A 145 -5.12 10.99 -13.08
C CYS A 145 -6.06 9.80 -13.36
N VAL A 146 -6.90 9.92 -14.39
CA VAL A 146 -7.96 8.96 -14.75
C VAL A 146 -7.44 7.52 -14.95
N PHE A 147 -6.19 7.37 -15.39
CA PHE A 147 -5.58 6.08 -15.68
C PHE A 147 -5.37 5.21 -14.42
N ARG A 148 -5.20 5.85 -13.24
CA ARG A 148 -5.03 5.21 -11.92
C ARG A 148 -4.11 3.98 -12.00
N CYS A 149 -2.83 4.24 -12.31
CA CYS A 149 -1.84 3.21 -12.62
C CYS A 149 -1.68 2.15 -11.52
N LYS A 150 -1.92 2.52 -10.26
CA LYS A 150 -1.80 1.63 -9.09
C LYS A 150 -3.15 1.18 -8.51
N ARG A 151 -4.26 1.40 -9.23
CA ARG A 151 -5.58 0.90 -8.79
C ARG A 151 -5.54 -0.61 -8.62
N GLY A 152 -5.92 -1.08 -7.44
CA GLY A 152 -5.80 -2.48 -6.99
C GLY A 152 -4.70 -2.69 -5.95
N PHE A 153 -3.81 -1.71 -5.75
CA PHE A 153 -2.90 -1.69 -4.60
C PHE A 153 -3.67 -1.26 -3.36
N ILE A 154 -3.29 -1.81 -2.21
CA ILE A 154 -3.87 -1.46 -0.91
C ILE A 154 -2.73 -1.34 0.10
N ILE A 155 -2.69 -0.23 0.82
CA ILE A 155 -1.84 -0.07 2.01
C ILE A 155 -2.64 -0.55 3.21
N TYR A 156 -2.07 -1.48 3.97
CA TYR A 156 -2.55 -1.85 5.28
C TYR A 156 -1.62 -1.27 6.34
N VAL A 157 -2.18 -0.57 7.31
CA VAL A 157 -1.44 0.01 8.45
C VAL A 157 -2.01 -0.57 9.73
N TYR A 158 -1.14 -1.04 10.62
CA TYR A 158 -1.56 -1.58 11.90
C TYR A 158 -0.88 -0.88 13.06
N ASP A 159 -1.67 -0.59 14.09
CA ASP A 159 -1.23 -0.26 15.43
C ASP A 159 -2.16 -0.94 16.43
N ARG A 160 -1.62 -1.44 17.54
CA ARG A 160 -2.38 -2.16 18.58
C ARG A 160 -3.60 -1.42 19.14
N GLN A 161 -3.61 -0.09 19.28
CA GLN A 161 -4.77 0.63 19.82
C GLN A 161 -5.82 0.98 18.75
N THR A 162 -5.39 1.21 17.50
CA THR A 162 -6.33 1.58 16.41
C THR A 162 -6.81 0.37 15.60
N GLY A 163 -6.07 -0.74 15.66
CA GLY A 163 -6.32 -1.91 14.84
C GLY A 163 -5.72 -1.79 13.44
N LEU A 164 -6.22 -2.61 12.53
CA LEU A 164 -5.80 -2.65 11.13
C LEU A 164 -6.64 -1.67 10.31
N VAL A 165 -6.00 -0.92 9.42
CA VAL A 165 -6.67 0.01 8.50
C VAL A 165 -6.23 -0.26 7.07
N ALA A 166 -7.16 -0.22 6.13
CA ALA A 166 -6.90 -0.34 4.70
C ALA A 166 -7.02 1.03 4.00
N VAL A 167 -6.09 1.31 3.09
CA VAL A 167 -6.07 2.51 2.24
C VAL A 167 -5.84 2.09 0.78
N PRO A 168 -6.89 2.01 -0.04
CA PRO A 168 -6.75 1.74 -1.48
C PRO A 168 -5.98 2.86 -2.20
N LEU A 169 -5.18 2.50 -3.21
CA LEU A 169 -4.50 3.48 -4.09
C LEU A 169 -5.35 3.79 -5.32
N ASP A 170 -6.52 4.37 -5.10
CA ASP A 170 -7.52 4.63 -6.14
C ASP A 170 -7.99 6.09 -6.22
N LYS A 171 -7.37 6.99 -5.45
CA LYS A 171 -7.59 8.43 -5.53
C LYS A 171 -7.53 8.90 -6.98
N MET A 172 -8.43 9.83 -7.29
CA MET A 172 -8.49 10.49 -8.58
C MET A 172 -8.64 12.00 -8.36
N ASN A 173 -7.65 12.77 -8.77
CA ASN A 173 -7.73 14.23 -8.72
C ASN A 173 -8.27 14.76 -10.05
N ALA A 174 -9.33 15.58 -9.97
CA ALA A 174 -9.97 16.19 -11.14
C ALA A 174 -9.11 17.30 -11.80
N GLN A 175 -7.98 17.69 -11.21
CA GLN A 175 -7.15 18.81 -11.65
C GLN A 175 -6.54 18.65 -13.06
N TRP A 176 -6.62 17.45 -13.67
CA TRP A 176 -6.27 17.25 -15.08
C TRP A 176 -7.16 18.08 -16.04
N GLN A 177 -8.38 18.45 -15.63
CA GLN A 177 -9.25 19.31 -16.46
C GLN A 177 -8.87 20.81 -16.43
N SER A 178 -8.13 21.27 -15.41
CA SER A 178 -7.78 22.70 -15.26
C SER A 178 -6.62 23.17 -16.15
N GLY A 179 -5.90 22.25 -16.80
CA GLY A 179 -4.81 22.56 -17.74
C GLY A 179 -5.26 22.89 -19.16
N ALA A 180 -6.50 22.54 -19.54
CA ALA A 180 -7.01 22.73 -20.91
C ALA A 180 -7.39 24.19 -21.23
N ASN A 181 -7.30 25.11 -20.26
CA ASN A 181 -7.57 26.55 -20.44
C ASN A 181 -6.31 27.43 -20.41
N LYS A 182 -5.13 26.83 -20.52
CA LYS A 182 -3.87 27.58 -20.69
C LYS A 182 -3.01 26.93 -21.77
N MET A 183 -3.41 27.12 -23.02
CA MET A 183 -2.53 27.34 -24.19
C MET A 183 -3.39 27.68 -25.40
#